data_AF-A0A5B8U2Y2-F1
#
_entry.id   AF-A0A5B8U2Y2-F1
#
_cell.length_a   1.000
_cell.length_b   1.000
_cell.length_c   1.000
_cell.angle_alpha   90.00
_cell.angle_beta   90.00
_cell.angle_gamma   90.00
#
_symmetry.space_group_name_H-M   'P 1'
#
loop_
_entity.id
_entity.type
_entity.pdbx_description
1 polymer ?
#
loop_
_entity_poly.entity_id
_entity_poly.type
_entity_poly.pdbx_seq_one_letter_code
_entity_poly.pdbx_strand_id
1 'polypeptide(L)'
;MRAPAATMLAVLLAVLAAGCGGGGGSRERTDYVQALNRAQSGLAQRFGALGRRITPTSTPAQDARTLGAYEGAVRVAIADLRSVRPPSDLRDLHARLVAGVAEYGAALRRARAELRGTDPQKILAAQGRLRTTIADAGRRLNATIQAINGRLES
;
A
#
# COMPACT_ATOMS: atom_id res chain seq x y z
N MET A 1 -12.61 -6.69 -18.67
CA MET A 1 -12.74 -5.53 -17.75
C MET A 1 -11.73 -4.46 -18.11
N ARG A 2 -12.17 -3.30 -18.60
CA ARG A 2 -11.32 -2.12 -18.81
C ARG A 2 -11.55 -1.13 -17.68
N ALA A 3 -10.89 -1.38 -16.57
CA ALA A 3 -10.46 -0.31 -15.68
C ALA A 3 -8.97 -0.59 -15.51
N PRO A 4 -8.07 0.33 -15.89
CA PRO A 4 -6.66 0.12 -15.66
C PRO A 4 -6.45 -0.02 -14.15
N ALA A 5 -6.37 -1.27 -13.66
CA ALA A 5 -5.99 -1.57 -12.27
C ALA A 5 -4.60 -0.98 -11.94
N ALA A 6 -3.85 -0.62 -12.98
CA ALA A 6 -2.60 0.12 -12.92
C ALA A 6 -2.75 1.58 -12.42
N THR A 7 -3.92 2.21 -12.50
CA THR A 7 -4.06 3.66 -12.22
C THR A 7 -4.45 3.97 -10.77
N MET A 8 -4.91 2.99 -9.98
CA MET A 8 -5.43 3.26 -8.62
C MET A 8 -4.38 3.21 -7.50
N LEU A 9 -3.11 2.91 -7.79
CA LEU A 9 -2.02 2.91 -6.81
C LEU A 9 -1.08 4.12 -6.96
N ALA A 10 -1.62 5.30 -7.25
CA ALA A 10 -0.87 6.54 -7.12
C ALA A 10 -0.79 6.97 -5.63
N VAL A 11 -0.28 6.09 -4.74
CA VAL A 11 -0.06 6.38 -3.31
C VAL A 11 1.44 6.61 -3.05
N LEU A 12 2.10 7.39 -3.91
CA LEU A 12 3.50 7.77 -3.70
C LEU A 12 3.61 9.28 -3.55
N LEU A 13 3.07 9.79 -2.44
CA LEU A 13 3.73 10.92 -1.80
C LEU A 13 4.98 10.35 -1.15
N ALA A 14 6.12 10.49 -1.85
CA ALA A 14 7.42 10.30 -1.24
C ALA A 14 7.43 11.11 0.07
N VAL A 15 7.83 10.49 1.17
CA VAL A 15 8.13 11.25 2.39
C VAL A 15 9.31 12.13 1.99
N LEU A 16 9.01 13.40 1.70
CA LEU A 16 9.99 14.37 1.23
C LEU A 16 11.11 14.32 2.24
N ALA A 17 12.28 13.89 1.77
CA ALA A 17 13.47 13.91 2.57
C ALA A 17 13.66 15.37 3.00
N ALA A 18 13.43 15.63 4.28
CA ALA A 18 14.07 16.77 4.92
C ALA A 18 15.57 16.63 4.61
N GLY A 19 16.07 17.45 3.68
CA GLY A 19 17.48 17.47 3.30
C GLY A 19 17.80 16.93 1.91
N CYS A 20 17.52 17.74 0.89
CA CYS A 20 18.56 18.06 -0.08
C CYS A 20 18.95 19.52 0.17
N GLY A 21 19.79 19.77 1.19
CA GLY A 21 20.29 21.11 1.52
C GLY A 21 20.36 21.40 3.02
N GLY A 22 21.45 20.99 3.67
CA GLY A 22 22.03 21.65 4.85
C GLY A 22 21.22 21.68 6.16
N GLY A 23 21.52 20.72 7.05
CA GLY A 23 21.59 20.94 8.51
C GLY A 23 20.28 21.22 9.27
N GLY A 24 19.70 20.18 9.90
CA GLY A 24 18.68 20.41 10.95
C GLY A 24 17.98 19.18 11.52
N GLY A 25 17.86 18.09 10.76
CA GLY A 25 17.18 16.87 11.23
C GLY A 25 18.02 15.98 12.14
N SER A 26 17.42 15.42 13.19
CA SER A 26 18.08 14.39 14.01
C SER A 26 18.32 13.11 13.19
N ARG A 27 19.41 12.40 13.48
CA ARG A 27 19.76 11.12 12.83
C ARG A 27 18.61 10.11 12.85
N GLU A 28 17.86 10.07 13.95
CA GLU A 28 16.68 9.20 14.11
C GLU A 28 15.58 9.50 13.08
N ARG A 29 15.25 10.78 12.82
CA ARG A 29 14.27 11.16 11.80
C ARG A 29 14.76 10.82 10.40
N THR A 30 16.03 11.06 10.11
CA THR A 30 16.63 10.67 8.82
C THR A 30 16.57 9.17 8.59
N ASP A 31 16.95 8.36 9.58
CA ASP A 31 16.91 6.90 9.50
C ASP A 31 15.46 6.40 9.31
N TYR A 32 14.51 7.02 10.00
CA TYR A 32 13.09 6.73 9.87
C TYR A 32 12.57 7.00 8.44
N VAL A 33 12.87 8.17 7.87
CA VAL A 33 12.46 8.55 6.51
C VAL A 33 13.07 7.59 5.49
N GLN A 34 14.36 7.26 5.62
CA GLN A 34 15.01 6.30 4.72
C GLN A 34 14.38 4.91 4.79
N ALA A 35 13.98 4.46 5.98
CA ALA A 35 13.31 3.17 6.15
C ALA A 35 11.91 3.16 5.51
N LEU A 36 11.13 4.24 5.70
CA LEU A 36 9.83 4.43 5.04
C LEU A 36 9.95 4.43 3.51
N ASN A 37 10.88 5.21 2.96
CA ASN A 37 11.08 5.32 1.52
C ASN A 37 11.52 3.98 0.90
N ARG A 38 12.31 3.18 1.62
CA ARG A 38 12.64 1.80 1.21
C ARG A 38 11.40 0.89 1.18
N ALA A 39 10.59 0.90 2.23
CA ALA A 39 9.36 0.10 2.28
C ALA A 39 8.37 0.50 1.16
N GLN A 40 8.17 1.81 0.94
CA GLN A 40 7.32 2.34 -0.12
C GLN A 40 7.83 1.95 -1.51
N SER A 41 9.11 2.16 -1.79
CA SER A 41 9.71 1.83 -3.09
C SER A 41 9.64 0.33 -3.38
N GLY A 42 9.93 -0.50 -2.38
CA GLY A 42 9.83 -1.95 -2.51
C GLY A 42 8.40 -2.41 -2.77
N LEU A 43 7.39 -1.79 -2.16
CA LEU A 43 5.99 -2.08 -2.44
C LEU A 43 5.61 -1.65 -3.86
N ALA A 44 5.99 -0.44 -4.27
CA ALA A 44 5.72 0.12 -5.59
C ALA A 44 6.29 -0.75 -6.72
N GLN A 45 7.55 -1.18 -6.59
CA GLN A 45 8.21 -2.07 -7.55
C GLN A 45 7.47 -3.41 -7.70
N ARG A 46 7.10 -4.04 -6.58
CA ARG A 46 6.35 -5.31 -6.59
C ARG A 46 4.99 -5.12 -7.24
N PHE A 47 4.29 -4.04 -6.92
CA PHE A 47 2.97 -3.74 -7.49
C PHE A 47 3.04 -3.43 -8.99
N GLY A 48 4.05 -2.68 -9.45
CA GLY A 48 4.28 -2.43 -10.87
C GLY A 48 4.63 -3.70 -11.65
N ALA A 49 5.40 -4.61 -11.06
CA ALA A 49 5.67 -5.91 -11.66
C ALA A 49 4.42 -6.80 -11.76
N LEU A 50 3.56 -6.78 -10.75
CA LEU A 50 2.31 -7.54 -10.73
C LEU A 50 1.23 -6.92 -11.64
N GLY A 51 1.18 -5.59 -11.75
CA GLY A 51 0.16 -4.89 -12.54
C GLY A 51 0.26 -5.21 -14.02
N ARG A 52 1.48 -5.43 -14.51
CA ARG A 52 1.75 -5.89 -15.88
C ARG A 52 1.19 -7.29 -16.19
N ARG A 53 0.80 -8.07 -15.17
CA ARG A 53 0.24 -9.42 -15.32
C ARG A 53 -1.29 -9.45 -15.33
N ILE A 54 -1.96 -8.35 -14.97
CA ILE A 54 -3.42 -8.24 -15.06
C ILE A 54 -3.76 -7.78 -16.48
N THR A 55 -4.38 -8.66 -17.25
CA THR A 55 -4.86 -8.34 -18.61
C THR A 55 -6.39 -8.39 -18.65
N PRO A 56 -7.05 -7.70 -19.60
CA PRO A 56 -8.50 -7.78 -19.76
C PRO A 56 -9.04 -9.19 -20.10
N THR A 57 -8.14 -10.12 -20.44
CA THR A 57 -8.40 -11.49 -20.87
C THR A 57 -8.12 -12.53 -19.78
N SER A 58 -7.83 -12.11 -18.55
CA SER A 58 -7.57 -13.02 -17.44
C SER A 58 -8.83 -13.78 -17.01
N THR A 59 -8.62 -15.02 -16.58
CA THR A 59 -9.63 -15.87 -15.95
C THR A 59 -9.71 -15.58 -14.44
N PRO A 60 -10.82 -15.89 -13.75
CA PRO A 60 -10.94 -15.73 -12.29
C PRO A 60 -9.82 -16.42 -11.51
N ALA A 61 -9.36 -17.59 -11.97
CA ALA A 61 -8.23 -18.31 -11.37
C ALA A 61 -6.89 -17.56 -11.53
N GLN A 62 -6.65 -16.90 -12.67
CA GLN A 62 -5.48 -16.05 -12.87
C GLN A 62 -5.56 -14.81 -11.99
N ASP A 63 -6.72 -14.16 -11.91
CA ASP A 63 -6.92 -12.99 -11.04
C ASP A 63 -6.71 -13.33 -9.57
N ALA A 64 -7.25 -14.46 -9.10
CA ALA A 64 -7.05 -14.92 -7.72
C ALA A 64 -5.57 -15.19 -7.41
N ARG A 65 -4.80 -15.75 -8.35
CA ARG A 65 -3.35 -15.91 -8.20
C ARG A 65 -2.64 -14.56 -8.11
N THR A 66 -3.01 -13.61 -8.97
CA THR A 66 -2.45 -12.26 -8.96
C THR A 66 -2.75 -11.53 -7.67
N LEU A 67 -3.99 -11.57 -7.17
CA LEU A 67 -4.34 -10.99 -5.86
C LEU A 67 -3.56 -11.63 -4.71
N GLY A 68 -3.29 -12.94 -4.76
CA GLY A 68 -2.43 -13.60 -3.78
C GLY A 68 -0.99 -13.11 -3.81
N ALA A 69 -0.46 -12.76 -4.98
CA ALA A 69 0.87 -12.18 -5.10
C ALA A 69 0.91 -10.73 -4.56
N TYR A 70 -0.14 -9.93 -4.80
CA TYR A 70 -0.29 -8.61 -4.21
C TYR A 70 -0.39 -8.69 -2.68
N GLU A 71 -1.17 -9.64 -2.15
CA GLU A 71 -1.28 -9.89 -0.71
C GLU A 71 0.08 -10.21 -0.09
N GLY A 72 0.87 -11.06 -0.76
CA GLY A 72 2.24 -11.39 -0.36
C GLY A 72 3.13 -10.15 -0.28
N ALA A 73 3.09 -9.29 -1.31
CA ALA A 73 3.86 -8.04 -1.33
C ALA A 73 3.45 -7.07 -0.22
N VAL A 74 2.15 -6.95 0.06
CA VAL A 74 1.63 -6.12 1.16
C VAL A 74 2.10 -6.66 2.52
N ARG A 75 2.07 -7.97 2.73
CA ARG A 75 2.54 -8.58 3.98
C ARG A 75 4.02 -8.32 4.23
N VAL A 76 4.85 -8.37 3.18
CA VAL A 76 6.27 -8.00 3.28
C VAL A 76 6.41 -6.54 3.67
N ALA A 77 5.70 -5.62 3.00
CA ALA A 77 5.75 -4.20 3.35
C ALA A 77 5.29 -3.92 4.80
N ILE A 78 4.28 -4.63 5.31
CA ILE A 78 3.86 -4.53 6.71
C ILE A 78 4.96 -4.99 7.66
N ALA A 79 5.65 -6.09 7.34
CA ALA A 79 6.76 -6.58 8.14
C ALA A 79 7.94 -5.58 8.14
N ASP A 80 8.28 -5.05 6.96
CA ASP A 80 9.32 -4.03 6.79
C ASP A 80 8.96 -2.78 7.61
N LEU A 81 7.74 -2.26 7.49
CA LEU A 81 7.27 -1.10 8.25
C LEU A 81 7.33 -1.34 9.76
N ARG A 82 6.84 -2.50 10.25
CA ARG A 82 6.89 -2.86 11.68
C ARG A 82 8.30 -2.99 12.25
N SER A 83 9.30 -3.26 11.39
CA SER A 83 10.70 -3.30 11.81
C SER A 83 11.32 -1.91 12.00
N VAL A 84 10.67 -0.87 11.45
CA VAL A 84 11.10 0.52 11.60
C VAL A 84 10.79 0.99 13.01
N ARG A 85 11.76 1.64 13.66
CA ARG A 85 11.54 2.33 14.93
C ARG A 85 11.15 3.78 14.64
N PRO A 86 9.88 4.18 14.86
CA PRO A 86 9.49 5.57 14.67
C PRO A 86 10.01 6.44 15.84
N PRO A 87 10.39 7.70 15.56
CA PRO A 87 10.49 8.75 16.57
C PRO A 87 9.25 8.79 17.47
N SER A 88 9.42 9.16 18.74
CA SER A 88 8.35 9.09 19.75
C SER A 88 7.08 9.85 19.33
N ASP A 89 7.23 11.02 18.72
CA ASP A 89 6.17 11.88 18.20
C ASP A 89 5.49 11.35 16.93
N LEU A 90 6.11 10.38 16.24
CA LEU A 90 5.59 9.75 15.03
C LEU A 90 4.99 8.36 15.26
N ARG A 91 5.07 7.82 16.49
CA ARG A 91 4.62 6.45 16.83
C ARG A 91 3.18 6.17 16.41
N ASP A 92 2.26 7.05 16.76
CA ASP A 92 0.84 6.87 16.46
C ASP A 92 0.55 6.96 14.96
N LEU A 93 1.21 7.89 14.27
CA LEU A 93 1.09 8.04 12.82
C LEU A 93 1.68 6.83 12.09
N HIS A 94 2.81 6.30 12.56
CA HIS A 94 3.41 5.09 12.04
C HIS A 94 2.48 3.88 12.23
N ALA A 95 1.87 3.73 13.41
CA ALA A 95 0.90 2.66 13.66
C ALA A 95 -0.31 2.75 12.73
N ARG A 96 -0.85 3.97 12.50
CA ARG A 96 -1.94 4.21 11.54
C ARG A 96 -1.53 3.86 10.11
N LEU A 97 -0.30 4.17 9.71
CA LEU A 97 0.24 3.80 8.40
C LEU A 97 0.25 2.28 8.24
N VAL A 98 0.82 1.54 9.21
CA VAL A 98 0.87 0.08 9.21
C VAL A 98 -0.55 -0.52 9.15
N ALA A 99 -1.49 0.05 9.91
CA ALA A 99 -2.88 -0.39 9.91
C ALA A 99 -3.55 -0.17 8.54
N GLY A 100 -3.37 0.99 7.90
CA GLY A 100 -3.91 1.26 6.57
C GLY A 100 -3.37 0.29 5.50
N VAL A 101 -2.09 -0.06 5.57
CA VAL A 101 -1.50 -1.06 4.67
C VAL A 101 -2.06 -2.47 4.97
N ALA A 102 -2.32 -2.78 6.24
CA ALA A 102 -2.95 -4.05 6.65
C ALA A 102 -4.41 -4.17 6.17
N GLU A 103 -5.19 -3.09 6.20
CA GLU A 103 -6.54 -3.03 5.63
C GLU A 103 -6.53 -3.35 4.13
N TYR A 104 -5.56 -2.80 3.39
CA TYR A 104 -5.36 -3.11 1.97
C TYR A 104 -5.13 -4.62 1.76
N GLY A 105 -4.25 -5.23 2.57
CA GLY A 105 -3.98 -6.66 2.52
C GLY A 105 -5.21 -7.53 2.84
N ALA A 106 -6.05 -7.09 3.77
CA ALA A 106 -7.31 -7.77 4.10
C ALA A 106 -8.32 -7.71 2.95
N ALA A 107 -8.42 -6.57 2.27
CA ALA A 107 -9.28 -6.40 1.10
C ALA A 107 -8.89 -7.35 -0.04
N LEU A 108 -7.59 -7.44 -0.33
CA LEU A 108 -7.05 -8.38 -1.32
C LEU A 108 -7.36 -9.84 -0.97
N ARG A 109 -7.16 -10.24 0.30
CA ARG A 109 -7.49 -11.59 0.79
C ARG A 109 -8.95 -11.94 0.56
N ARG A 110 -9.85 -11.01 0.93
CA ARG A 110 -11.29 -11.20 0.79
C ARG A 110 -11.69 -11.36 -0.68
N ALA A 111 -11.23 -10.45 -1.53
CA ALA A 111 -11.51 -10.52 -2.96
C ALA A 111 -10.97 -11.81 -3.59
N ARG A 112 -9.76 -12.26 -3.20
CA ARG A 112 -9.20 -13.54 -3.65
C ARG A 112 -10.07 -14.74 -3.28
N ALA A 113 -10.62 -14.76 -2.07
CA ALA A 113 -11.50 -15.85 -1.63
C ALA A 113 -12.80 -15.86 -2.45
N GLU A 114 -13.38 -14.69 -2.71
CA GLU A 114 -14.63 -14.54 -3.47
C GLU A 114 -14.42 -14.88 -4.97
N LEU A 115 -13.26 -14.56 -5.57
CA LEU A 115 -12.91 -14.90 -6.96
C LEU A 115 -12.71 -16.41 -7.21
N ARG A 116 -12.49 -17.21 -6.17
CA ARG A 116 -12.39 -18.67 -6.28
C ARG A 116 -13.74 -19.37 -6.33
N GLY A 117 -14.82 -18.65 -6.04
CA GLY A 117 -16.18 -19.16 -6.20
C GLY A 117 -16.59 -19.25 -7.67
N THR A 118 -17.72 -19.90 -7.93
CA THR A 118 -18.30 -20.07 -9.27
C THR A 118 -19.45 -19.10 -9.56
N ASP A 119 -19.90 -18.32 -8.58
CA ASP A 119 -21.02 -17.40 -8.69
C ASP A 119 -20.60 -16.06 -9.34
N PRO A 120 -21.08 -15.75 -10.56
CA PRO A 120 -20.68 -14.54 -11.28
C PRO A 120 -21.09 -13.24 -10.57
N GLN A 121 -22.25 -13.22 -9.89
CA GLN A 121 -22.71 -12.03 -9.18
C GLN A 121 -21.82 -11.75 -7.96
N LYS A 122 -21.43 -12.79 -7.22
CA LYS A 122 -20.48 -12.65 -6.11
C LYS A 122 -19.12 -12.16 -6.59
N ILE A 123 -18.64 -12.65 -7.73
CA ILE A 123 -17.38 -12.20 -8.36
C ILE A 123 -17.45 -10.70 -8.70
N LEU A 124 -18.53 -10.24 -9.35
CA LEU A 124 -18.69 -8.83 -9.69
C LEU A 124 -18.79 -7.95 -8.43
N ALA A 125 -19.54 -8.39 -7.43
CA ALA A 125 -19.66 -7.68 -6.16
C ALA A 125 -18.32 -7.62 -5.40
N ALA A 126 -17.51 -8.68 -5.47
CA ALA A 126 -16.17 -8.74 -4.89
C ALA A 126 -15.24 -7.69 -5.53
N GLN A 127 -15.28 -7.59 -6.85
CA GLN A 127 -14.49 -6.60 -7.59
C GLN A 127 -14.92 -5.17 -7.25
N GLY A 128 -16.23 -4.91 -7.14
CA GLY A 128 -16.76 -3.61 -6.71
C GLY A 128 -16.29 -3.22 -5.32
N ARG A 129 -16.44 -4.13 -4.33
CA ARG A 129 -15.96 -3.92 -2.96
C ARG A 129 -14.46 -3.68 -2.92
N LEU A 130 -13.68 -4.51 -3.63
CA LEU A 130 -12.22 -4.36 -3.68
C LEU A 130 -11.81 -2.96 -4.13
N ARG A 131 -12.42 -2.44 -5.20
CA ARG A 131 -12.15 -1.09 -5.72
C ARG A 131 -12.46 -0.02 -4.67
N THR A 132 -13.62 -0.08 -4.05
CA THR A 132 -14.02 0.89 -3.02
C THR A 132 -13.09 0.84 -1.81
N THR A 133 -12.81 -0.34 -1.28
CA THR A 133 -11.93 -0.50 -0.11
C THR A 133 -10.50 -0.04 -0.42
N ILE A 134 -9.98 -0.33 -1.61
CA ILE A 134 -8.67 0.14 -2.04
C ILE A 134 -8.64 1.68 -2.14
N ALA A 135 -9.67 2.29 -2.72
CA ALA A 135 -9.76 3.75 -2.84
C ALA A 135 -9.82 4.42 -1.46
N ASP A 136 -10.62 3.88 -0.55
CA ASP A 136 -10.77 4.40 0.82
C ASP A 136 -9.47 4.26 1.63
N ALA A 137 -8.85 3.07 1.57
CA ALA A 137 -7.56 2.82 2.19
C ALA A 137 -6.48 3.76 1.62
N GLY A 138 -6.47 3.98 0.30
CA GLY A 138 -5.59 4.93 -0.37
C GLY A 138 -5.72 6.35 0.16
N ARG A 139 -6.96 6.85 0.33
CA ARG A 139 -7.20 8.19 0.91
C ARG A 139 -6.69 8.29 2.36
N ARG A 140 -6.96 7.27 3.19
CA ARG A 140 -6.50 7.23 4.60
C ARG A 140 -4.97 7.16 4.71
N LEU A 141 -4.34 6.33 3.88
CA LEU A 141 -2.88 6.24 3.80
C LEU A 141 -2.28 7.57 3.38
N ASN A 142 -2.86 8.23 2.37
CA ASN A 142 -2.40 9.53 1.91
C ASN A 142 -2.46 10.59 3.02
N ALA A 143 -3.58 10.67 3.74
CA ALA A 143 -3.73 11.59 4.87
C ALA A 143 -2.73 11.30 5.99
N THR A 144 -2.44 10.02 6.26
CA THR A 144 -1.44 9.62 7.26
C THR A 144 -0.03 10.01 6.84
N ILE A 145 0.33 9.82 5.57
CA ILE A 145 1.64 10.25 5.02
C ILE A 145 1.78 11.77 5.09
N GLN A 146 0.74 12.54 4.74
CA GLN A 146 0.77 14.00 4.87
C GLN A 146 0.97 14.44 6.33
N ALA A 147 0.30 13.79 7.29
CA ALA A 147 0.49 14.07 8.70
C ALA A 147 1.91 13.72 9.19
N ILE A 148 2.52 12.64 8.67
CA ILE A 148 3.93 12.29 8.95
C ILE A 148 4.85 13.38 8.39
N ASN A 149 4.65 13.80 7.15
CA ASN A 149 5.48 14.85 6.52
C ASN A 149 5.39 16.17 7.30
N GLY A 150 4.19 16.62 7.64
CA GLY A 150 4.02 17.86 8.43
C GLY A 150 4.68 17.81 9.81
N ARG A 151 4.84 16.62 10.40
CA ARG A 151 5.57 16.42 11.67
C ARG A 151 7.08 16.27 11.49
N LEU A 152 7.54 15.93 10.29
CA LEU A 152 8.97 15.89 9.95
C LEU A 152 9.50 17.28 9.61
N GLU A 153 8.64 18.17 9.13
CA GLU A 153 8.94 19.57 8.79
C GLU A 153 8.88 20.53 10.00
N SER A 154 8.20 20.13 11.08
CA SER A 154 8.07 20.88 12.34
C SER A 154 9.23 20.63 13.30
#